data_AF-A0A4P6TP97-F1
#
_entry.id   AF-A0A4P6TP97-F1
#
_cell.length_a   1.000
_cell.length_b   1.000
_cell.length_c   1.000
_cell.angle_alpha   90.00
_cell.angle_beta   90.00
_cell.angle_gamma   90.00
#
_symmetry.space_group_name_H-M   'P 1'
#
loop_
_entity.id
_entity.type
_entity.pdbx_description
1 polymer ?
#
loop_
_entity_poly.entity_id
_entity_poly.type
_entity_poly.pdbx_seq_one_letter_code
_entity_poly.pdbx_strand_id
1 'polypeptide(L)' 'MSYVLATTENIVRWYVFDPAGNREGFELVTELDLHKVPQLGSKEDAKRIAQSLGLKTWRYVKLP' A
#
# COMPACT_ATOMS: atom_id res chain seq x y z
N MET A 1 -12.59 -5.32 6.80
CA MET A 1 -12.36 -5.03 5.37
C MET A 1 -10.94 -4.52 5.27
N SER A 2 -10.08 -5.23 4.56
CA SER A 2 -8.66 -4.85 4.42
C SER A 2 -8.44 -4.11 3.12
N TYR A 3 -7.58 -3.09 3.16
CA TYR A 3 -7.18 -2.29 2.01
C TYR A 3 -5.67 -2.39 1.82
N VAL A 4 -5.23 -2.59 0.59
CA VAL A 4 -3.82 -2.57 0.22
C VAL A 4 -3.56 -1.47 -0.80
N LEU A 5 -2.35 -0.92 -0.78
CA LEU A 5 -1.94 0.14 -1.71
C LEU A 5 -1.32 -0.48 -2.96
N ALA A 6 -1.68 0.05 -4.12
CA ALA A 6 -1.20 -0.41 -5.41
C ALA A 6 -0.92 0.73 -6.40
N THR A 7 -0.05 0.50 -7.38
CA THR A 7 0.26 1.47 -8.45
C THR A 7 -0.89 1.57 -9.45
N THR A 8 -1.03 2.70 -10.14
CA THR A 8 -2.10 2.93 -11.14
C THR A 8 -1.76 2.43 -12.55
N GLU A 9 -0.66 1.70 -12.71
CA GLU A 9 -0.18 1.19 -14.00
C GLU A 9 -1.01 0.00 -14.53
N ASN A 10 -0.79 -0.37 -15.80
CA ASN A 10 -1.48 -1.48 -16.44
C ASN A 10 -1.09 -2.84 -15.80
N ILE A 11 0.18 -2.96 -15.38
CA ILE A 11 0.66 -4.03 -14.52
C ILE A 11 0.69 -3.48 -13.09
N VAL A 12 -0.23 -3.96 -12.27
CA VAL A 12 -0.39 -3.50 -10.88
C VAL A 12 0.78 -3.98 -10.04
N ARG A 13 1.44 -3.06 -9.35
CA ARG A 13 2.44 -3.36 -8.32
C ARG A 13 1.91 -2.95 -6.96
N TRP A 14 2.37 -3.60 -5.91
CA TRP A 14 1.91 -3.43 -4.55
C TRP A 14 2.97 -2.74 -3.72
N TYR A 15 2.53 -1.80 -2.88
CA TYR A 15 3.42 -1.10 -1.97
C TYR A 15 3.57 -1.90 -0.68
N VAL A 16 4.78 -2.44 -0.47
CA VAL A 16 5.21 -3.02 0.78
C VAL A 16 5.89 -1.93 1.59
N PHE A 17 5.40 -1.69 2.80
CA PHE A 17 5.95 -0.70 3.70
C PHE A 17 5.75 -1.18 5.13
N ASP A 18 6.56 -0.66 6.05
CA ASP A 18 6.38 -0.96 7.46
C ASP A 18 5.35 0.00 8.08
N PRO A 19 4.21 -0.49 8.59
CA PRO A 19 3.19 0.35 9.20
C PRO A 19 3.55 0.77 10.65
N ALA A 20 4.52 0.11 11.29
CA ALA A 20 4.81 0.23 12.71
C ALA A 20 5.91 1.25 13.03
N GLY A 21 6.85 1.52 12.12
CA GLY A 21 7.85 2.55 12.31
C GLY A 21 9.19 2.24 11.69
N ASN A 22 9.36 2.64 10.43
CA ASN A 22 10.47 3.53 10.07
C ASN A 22 10.15 4.14 8.70
N ARG A 23 9.95 5.46 8.65
CA ARG A 23 9.55 6.20 7.43
C ARG A 23 10.71 6.37 6.45
N GLU A 24 11.30 5.28 5.95
CA GLU A 24 12.44 5.37 5.01
C GLU A 24 12.31 4.52 3.76
N GLY A 25 11.10 4.06 3.41
CA GLY A 25 10.90 3.51 2.07
C GLY A 25 9.59 2.77 1.90
N PHE A 26 9.25 2.58 0.64
CA PHE A 26 8.31 1.57 0.19
C PHE A 26 9.03 0.69 -0.82
N GLU A 27 8.70 -0.59 -0.83
CA GLU A 27 9.11 -1.52 -1.87
C GLU A 27 7.92 -1.79 -2.79
N LEU A 28 8.19 -1.88 -4.10
CA LEU A 28 7.18 -2.21 -5.09
C LEU A 28 7.34 -3.68 -5.49
N VAL A 29 6.37 -4.50 -5.10
CA VAL A 29 6.33 -5.92 -5.47
C VAL A 29 5.29 -6.17 -6.55
N THR A 30 5.57 -7.07 -7.49
CA THR A 30 4.63 -7.44 -8.55
C THR A 30 3.58 -8.43 -8.08
N GLU A 31 3.91 -9.27 -7.10
CA GLU A 31 3.01 -10.28 -6.54
C GLU A 31 2.36 -9.76 -5.26
N LEU A 32 1.04 -9.96 -5.14
CA LEU A 32 0.31 -9.61 -3.92
C LEU A 32 0.54 -10.70 -2.88
N ASP A 33 1.55 -10.50 -2.03
CA ASP A 33 1.78 -11.34 -0.86
C ASP A 33 1.13 -10.69 0.36
N LEU A 34 0.05 -11.28 0.87
CA LEU A 34 -0.72 -10.76 2.00
C LEU A 34 0.01 -10.82 3.35
N HIS A 35 1.11 -11.58 3.43
CA HIS A 35 1.98 -11.61 4.61
C HIS A 35 3.03 -10.50 4.57
N LYS A 36 3.40 -10.04 3.37
CA LYS A 36 4.40 -8.96 3.18
C LYS A 36 3.76 -7.60 2.98
N VAL A 37 2.65 -7.53 2.25
CA VAL A 37 1.95 -6.28 1.96
C VAL A 37 1.09 -5.90 3.17
N PRO A 38 1.37 -4.74 3.81
CA PRO A 38 0.60 -4.27 4.94
C PRO A 38 -0.87 -4.03 4.55
N GLN A 39 -1.76 -4.58 5.38
CA GLN A 39 -3.20 -4.46 5.21
C GLN A 39 -3.73 -3.37 6.12
N LEU A 40 -4.41 -2.39 5.51
CA LEU A 40 -4.93 -1.23 6.20
C LEU A 40 -6.41 -1.43 6.50
N GLY A 41 -6.83 -1.11 7.72
CA GLY A 41 -8.20 -1.35 8.17
C GLY A 41 -9.25 -0.40 7.58
N SER A 42 -8.80 0.77 7.08
CA SER A 42 -9.67 1.84 6.62
C SER A 42 -9.06 2.60 5.43
N LYS A 43 -9.92 3.17 4.57
CA LYS A 43 -9.50 4.04 3.45
C LYS A 43 -8.73 5.28 3.93
N GLU A 44 -9.09 5.81 5.10
CA GLU A 44 -8.43 6.97 5.69
C GLU A 44 -6.98 6.66 6.08
N ASP A 45 -6.75 5.44 6.58
CA ASP A 45 -5.43 4.95 6.93
C ASP A 45 -4.56 4.77 5.68
N ALA A 46 -5.14 4.18 4.61
CA ALA A 46 -4.52 4.10 3.28
C ALA A 46 -4.11 5.47 2.72
N LYS A 47 -4.96 6.48 2.88
CA LYS A 47 -4.64 7.84 2.43
C LYS A 47 -3.50 8.45 3.26
N ARG A 48 -3.53 8.30 4.58
CA ARG A 48 -2.47 8.83 5.47
C ARG A 48 -1.12 8.19 5.17
N ILE A 49 -1.09 6.88 5.02
CA ILE A 49 0.13 6.14 4.69
C ILE A 49 0.65 6.57 3.31
N ALA A 50 -0.20 6.60 2.29
CA ALA A 50 0.21 6.99 0.95
C ALA A 50 0.81 8.41 0.91
N GLN A 51 0.22 9.35 1.67
CA GLN A 51 0.79 10.69 1.85
C GLN A 51 2.12 10.66 2.60
N SER A 52 2.22 9.86 3.67
CA SER A 52 3.46 9.70 4.44
C SER A 52 4.59 9.06 3.62
N LEU A 53 4.26 8.24 2.63
CA LEU A 53 5.18 7.62 1.67
C LEU A 53 5.51 8.55 0.48
N GLY A 54 4.87 9.72 0.38
CA GLY A 54 5.08 10.66 -0.72
C GLY A 54 4.49 10.20 -2.06
N LEU A 55 3.53 9.27 -2.05
CA LEU A 55 2.92 8.74 -3.25
C LEU A 55 2.00 9.79 -3.90
N LYS A 56 2.38 10.26 -5.09
CA LYS A 56 1.56 11.18 -5.90
C LYS A 56 0.39 10.49 -6.58
N THR A 57 0.59 9.24 -7.01
CA THR A 57 -0.40 8.44 -7.75
C THR A 57 -0.43 7.02 -7.20
N TRP A 58 -1.59 6.63 -6.66
CA TRP A 58 -1.81 5.32 -6.04
C TRP A 58 -3.30 4.97 -6.13
N ARG A 59 -3.60 3.67 -6.04
CA ARG A 59 -4.94 3.15 -5.85
C ARG A 59 -4.98 2.29 -4.59
N TYR A 60 -6.15 2.13 -4.00
CA TYR A 60 -6.37 1.14 -2.97
C TYR A 60 -7.17 -0.02 -3.55
N VAL A 61 -6.80 -1.25 -3.19
CA VAL A 61 -7.57 -2.45 -3.54
C VAL A 61 -8.19 -2.98 -2.25
N LYS A 62 -9.51 -3.19 -2.30
CA LYS A 62 -10.25 -3.82 -1.21
C LYS A 62 -10.06 -5.33 -1.33
N LEU A 63 -9.55 -5.95 -0.28
CA LEU A 63 -9.50 -7.40 -0.16
C LEU A 63 -10.84 -7.93 0.36
N PRO A 64 -11.29 -9.11 -0.12
CA PRO A 64 -12.50 -9.76 0.35
C PRO A 64 -12.45 -10.07 1.85
#